data_AF-A0A0L6WNC0-F1
#
_entry.id   AF-A0A0L6WNC0-F1
#
_cell.length_a   1.000
_cell.length_b   1.000
_cell.length_c   1.000
_cell.angle_alpha   90.00
_cell.angle_beta   90.00
_cell.angle_gamma   90.00
#
_symmetry.space_group_name_H-M   'P 1'
#
loop_
_entity.id
_entity.type
_entity.pdbx_description
1 polymer ?
#
loop_
_entity_poly.entity_id
_entity_poly.type
_entity_poly.pdbx_seq_one_letter_code
_entity_poly.pdbx_strand_id
1 'polypeptide(L)'
;MPEDFSRDELIDLFIIELVNLLKKLDVKDSFSLVGHSWSPPGLRRLILTNSLASVDLWNQSNAQLIQAFPPSVQEGLIAGIFLGMTNPPQFFAALQEFHAVHGCTIKPFPPEYIYTLEQVFGLYGNPTVAAAGILQKESEDHRDESRKRWSIIDRLPQIRVPTFVINGRKDH
;
A
#
# COMPACT_ATOMS: atom_id res chain seq x y z
N MET A 1 -6.81 -5.91 24.56
CA MET A 1 -6.22 -5.55 23.25
C MET A 1 -7.00 -6.31 22.21
N PRO A 2 -7.40 -5.70 21.08
CA PRO A 2 -7.86 -6.50 19.95
C PRO A 2 -6.70 -7.43 19.56
N GLU A 3 -7.00 -8.66 19.15
CA GLU A 3 -6.01 -9.59 18.65
C GLU A 3 -5.28 -8.93 17.46
N ASP A 4 -3.96 -8.74 17.59
CA ASP A 4 -3.13 -8.23 16.50
C ASP A 4 -3.11 -9.30 15.41
N PHE A 5 -3.90 -9.11 14.34
CA PHE A 5 -3.76 -9.91 13.13
C PHE A 5 -2.36 -9.73 12.57
N SER A 6 -1.68 -10.83 12.31
CA SER A 6 -0.45 -10.81 11.52
C SER A 6 -0.76 -10.32 10.10
N ARG A 7 0.24 -9.76 9.43
CA ARG A 7 0.07 -9.26 8.07
C ARG A 7 -0.30 -10.38 7.09
N ASP A 8 0.22 -11.58 7.30
CA ASP A 8 -0.11 -12.73 6.45
C ASP A 8 -1.57 -13.15 6.63
N GLU A 9 -2.10 -13.14 7.85
CA GLU A 9 -3.54 -13.35 8.09
C GLU A 9 -4.40 -12.27 7.44
N LEU A 10 -3.94 -11.02 7.42
CA LEU A 10 -4.63 -9.93 6.72
C LEU A 10 -4.62 -10.12 5.19
N ILE A 11 -3.50 -10.57 4.62
CA ILE A 11 -3.41 -10.90 3.18
C ILE A 11 -4.33 -12.06 2.85
N ASP A 12 -4.32 -13.12 3.66
CA ASP A 12 -5.19 -14.29 3.48
C ASP A 12 -6.67 -13.91 3.60
N LEU A 13 -7.03 -13.00 4.51
CA LEU A 13 -8.39 -12.45 4.63
C LEU A 13 -8.83 -11.77 3.32
N PHE A 14 -8.00 -10.90 2.75
CA PHE A 14 -8.32 -10.22 1.48
C PHE A 14 -8.38 -11.19 0.29
N ILE A 15 -7.54 -12.23 0.28
CA ILE A 15 -7.61 -13.30 -0.72
C ILE A 15 -8.95 -14.04 -0.61
N ILE A 16 -9.36 -14.42 0.60
CA ILE A 16 -10.64 -15.10 0.85
C ILE A 16 -11.82 -14.21 0.43
N GLU A 17 -11.78 -12.92 0.77
CA GLU A 17 -12.80 -11.95 0.37
C GLU A 17 -12.93 -11.86 -1.17
N LEU A 18 -11.80 -11.73 -1.88
CA LEU A 18 -11.80 -11.69 -3.33
C LEU A 18 -12.34 -13.00 -3.95
N VAL A 19 -11.91 -14.17 -3.44
CA VAL A 19 -12.45 -15.47 -3.89
C VAL A 19 -13.96 -15.55 -3.70
N ASN A 20 -14.46 -15.08 -2.55
CA ASN A 20 -15.90 -15.10 -2.25
C ASN A 20 -16.67 -14.15 -3.18
N LEU A 21 -16.13 -12.97 -3.47
CA LEU A 21 -16.73 -12.02 -4.41
C LEU A 21 -16.81 -12.60 -5.82
N LEU A 22 -15.71 -13.17 -6.33
CA LEU A 22 -15.67 -13.79 -7.66
C LEU A 22 -16.66 -14.94 -7.81
N LYS A 23 -16.81 -15.76 -6.77
CA LYS A 23 -17.83 -16.83 -6.71
C LYS A 23 -19.24 -16.25 -6.70
N LYS A 24 -19.50 -15.23 -5.89
CA LYS A 24 -20.82 -14.61 -5.75
C LYS A 24 -21.30 -13.95 -7.05
N LEU A 25 -20.36 -13.38 -7.81
CA LEU A 25 -20.62 -12.75 -9.11
C LEU A 25 -20.57 -13.72 -10.30
N ASP A 26 -20.26 -15.00 -10.07
CA ASP A 26 -20.15 -16.05 -11.10
C ASP A 26 -19.12 -15.75 -12.21
N VAL A 27 -18.00 -15.12 -11.84
CA VAL A 27 -16.89 -14.79 -12.77
C VAL A 27 -15.57 -15.45 -12.43
N LYS A 28 -15.57 -16.36 -11.45
CA LYS A 28 -14.37 -17.03 -10.91
C LYS A 28 -13.49 -17.72 -11.95
N ASP A 29 -14.08 -18.18 -13.07
CA ASP A 29 -13.35 -18.95 -14.09
C ASP A 29 -12.79 -18.05 -15.23
N SER A 30 -13.14 -16.77 -15.26
CA SER A 30 -12.68 -15.85 -16.32
C SER A 30 -12.80 -14.37 -15.92
N PHE A 31 -11.73 -13.80 -15.38
CA PHE A 31 -11.65 -12.38 -15.07
C PHE A 31 -10.24 -11.81 -15.34
N SER A 32 -10.16 -10.49 -15.39
CA SER A 32 -8.89 -9.75 -15.37
C SER A 32 -8.80 -9.03 -14.04
N LEU A 33 -7.63 -9.08 -13.40
CA LEU A 33 -7.37 -8.39 -12.14
C LEU A 33 -6.43 -7.22 -12.41
N VAL A 34 -6.89 -6.02 -12.04
CA VAL A 34 -6.02 -4.86 -11.85
C VAL A 34 -5.77 -4.77 -10.35
N GLY A 35 -4.56 -5.07 -9.93
CA GLY A 35 -4.26 -5.25 -8.51
C GLY A 35 -2.90 -5.89 -8.29
N HIS A 36 -2.45 -5.89 -7.04
CA HIS A 36 -1.11 -6.27 -6.66
C HIS A 36 -1.02 -7.69 -6.07
N SER A 37 0.16 -8.32 -6.21
CA SER A 37 0.69 -9.48 -5.47
C SER A 37 0.13 -10.89 -5.65
N TRP A 38 -1.04 -11.11 -6.29
CA TRP A 38 -1.64 -12.46 -6.35
C TRP A 38 -2.16 -12.91 -7.72
N SER A 39 -2.12 -14.23 -7.96
CA SER A 39 -2.62 -14.91 -9.16
C SER A 39 -3.58 -16.06 -8.79
N PRO A 40 -4.89 -15.81 -8.71
CA PRO A 40 -5.91 -16.85 -8.55
C PRO A 40 -5.96 -17.83 -9.74
N PRO A 41 -6.40 -19.09 -9.52
CA PRO A 41 -6.88 -19.93 -10.60
C PRO A 41 -7.91 -19.18 -11.45
N GLY A 42 -7.80 -19.27 -12.78
CA GLY A 42 -8.66 -18.54 -13.71
C GLY A 42 -8.16 -17.13 -14.09
N LEU A 43 -7.10 -16.62 -13.45
CA LEU A 43 -6.48 -15.36 -13.86
C LEU A 43 -5.89 -15.48 -15.28
N ARG A 44 -6.27 -14.56 -16.17
CA ARG A 44 -5.77 -14.55 -17.56
C ARG A 44 -4.59 -13.59 -17.78
N ARG A 45 -4.60 -12.45 -17.09
CA ARG A 45 -3.61 -11.37 -17.22
C ARG A 45 -3.49 -10.64 -15.89
N LEU A 46 -2.28 -10.18 -15.59
CA LEU A 46 -1.99 -9.38 -14.40
C LEU A 46 -1.51 -8.00 -14.83
N ILE A 47 -2.10 -6.94 -14.27
CA ILE A 47 -1.64 -5.56 -14.46
C ILE A 47 -1.25 -5.00 -13.09
N LEU A 48 0.04 -4.71 -12.92
CA LEU A 48 0.61 -4.07 -11.74
C LEU A 48 0.79 -2.58 -12.04
N THR A 49 -0.02 -1.74 -11.39
CA THR A 49 0.02 -0.29 -11.58
C THR A 49 0.51 0.39 -10.31
N ASN A 50 1.57 1.19 -10.38
CA ASN A 50 2.07 2.02 -9.27
C ASN A 50 2.20 1.22 -7.97
N SER A 51 2.96 0.12 -8.05
CA SER A 51 2.96 -0.96 -7.07
C SER A 51 4.36 -1.26 -6.55
N LEU A 52 4.46 -1.73 -5.30
CA LEU A 52 5.73 -2.09 -4.64
C LEU A 52 5.87 -3.60 -4.45
N ALA A 53 7.02 -4.20 -4.76
CA ALA A 53 7.28 -5.62 -4.48
C ALA A 53 7.84 -5.89 -3.07
N SER A 54 8.31 -4.84 -2.38
CA SER A 54 8.90 -4.89 -1.04
C SER A 54 8.72 -3.56 -0.32
N VAL A 55 8.32 -3.61 0.95
CA VAL A 55 8.20 -2.41 1.80
C VAL A 55 9.56 -1.78 2.07
N ASP A 56 10.65 -2.56 2.14
CA ASP A 56 12.00 -2.00 2.31
C ASP A 56 12.44 -1.18 1.10
N LEU A 57 12.21 -1.69 -0.11
CA LEU A 57 12.53 -0.95 -1.34
C LEU A 57 11.67 0.30 -1.47
N TRP A 58 10.39 0.21 -1.10
CA TRP A 58 9.47 1.35 -1.08
C TRP A 58 9.89 2.41 -0.06
N ASN A 59 10.31 1.99 1.15
CA ASN A 59 10.84 2.88 2.17
C ASN A 59 12.12 3.59 1.70
N GLN A 60 13.02 2.88 1.00
CA GLN A 60 14.22 3.48 0.41
C GLN A 60 13.88 4.50 -0.68
N SER A 61 12.92 4.20 -1.56
CA SER A 61 12.42 5.13 -2.59
C SER A 61 11.87 6.40 -1.94
N ASN A 62 10.93 6.26 -0.99
CA ASN A 62 10.34 7.39 -0.30
C ASN A 62 11.38 8.21 0.47
N ALA A 63 12.31 7.57 1.17
CA ALA A 63 13.37 8.28 1.88
C ALA A 63 14.20 9.18 0.96
N GLN A 64 14.41 8.80 -0.31
CA GLN A 64 15.10 9.63 -1.30
C GLN A 64 14.20 10.76 -1.80
N LEU A 65 12.94 10.46 -2.15
CA LEU A 65 11.99 11.44 -2.68
C LEU A 65 11.66 12.53 -1.65
N ILE A 66 11.53 12.17 -0.37
CA ILE A 66 11.23 13.06 0.74
C ILE A 66 12.27 14.19 0.87
N GLN A 67 13.54 13.94 0.52
CA GLN A 67 14.62 14.94 0.67
C GLN A 67 14.37 16.21 -0.16
N ALA A 68 13.55 16.12 -1.21
CA ALA A 68 13.22 17.27 -2.06
C ALA A 68 12.14 18.20 -1.47
N PHE A 69 11.53 17.83 -0.34
CA PHE A 69 10.42 18.57 0.28
C PHE A 69 10.88 19.49 1.42
N PRO A 70 10.09 20.51 1.80
CA PRO A 70 10.38 21.35 2.95
C PRO A 70 10.48 20.54 4.26
N PRO A 71 11.27 20.99 5.26
CA PRO A 71 11.47 20.25 6.52
C PRO A 71 10.17 19.82 7.22
N SER A 72 9.15 20.67 7.24
CA SER A 72 7.85 20.36 7.85
C SER A 72 7.13 19.18 7.17
N VAL A 73 7.26 19.04 5.86
CA VAL A 73 6.71 17.91 5.09
C VAL A 73 7.55 16.66 5.34
N GLN A 74 8.88 16.78 5.41
CA GLN A 74 9.76 15.66 5.74
C GLN A 74 9.43 15.08 7.11
N GLU A 75 9.29 15.93 8.13
CA GLU A 75 8.93 15.52 9.50
C GLU A 75 7.60 14.75 9.54
N GLY A 76 6.57 15.25 8.85
CA GLY A 76 5.27 14.61 8.80
C GLY A 76 5.31 13.25 8.09
N LEU A 77 6.03 13.14 6.97
CA LEU A 77 6.21 11.89 6.24
C LEU A 77 7.02 10.87 7.04
N ILE A 78 8.06 11.31 7.76
CA ILE A 78 8.86 10.42 8.62
C ILE A 78 8.02 9.87 9.77
N ALA A 79 7.25 10.73 10.45
CA ALA A 79 6.34 10.34 11.53
C ALA A 79 5.28 9.33 11.07
N GLY A 80 4.82 9.46 9.82
CA GLY A 80 3.85 8.56 9.20
C GLY A 80 4.45 7.24 8.74
N ILE A 81 5.34 7.32 7.76
CA ILE A 81 5.85 6.18 6.97
C ILE A 81 6.83 5.31 7.77
N PHE A 82 7.74 5.92 8.52
CA PHE A 82 8.82 5.19 9.18
C PHE A 82 8.56 4.90 10.66
N LEU A 83 7.77 5.74 11.33
CA LEU A 83 7.50 5.62 12.77
C LEU A 83 6.12 5.04 13.10
N GLY A 84 5.28 4.75 12.10
CA GLY A 84 3.98 4.11 12.29
C GLY A 84 2.87 5.09 12.69
N MET A 85 2.74 6.21 11.97
CA MET A 85 1.68 7.21 12.15
C MET A 85 1.58 7.79 13.57
N THR A 86 2.70 8.20 14.16
CA THR A 86 2.73 8.78 15.51
C THR A 86 2.04 10.15 15.62
N ASN A 87 1.86 10.85 14.50
CA ASN A 87 1.12 12.11 14.42
C ASN A 87 0.23 12.14 13.15
N PRO A 88 -0.98 11.55 13.19
CA PRO A 88 -1.82 11.40 12.00
C PRO A 88 -2.20 12.72 11.29
N PRO A 89 -2.57 13.81 11.99
CA PRO A 89 -2.87 15.08 11.33
C PRO A 89 -1.67 15.68 10.58
N GLN A 90 -0.49 15.67 11.20
CA GLN A 90 0.74 16.16 10.55
C GLN A 90 1.13 15.27 9.36
N PHE A 91 1.00 13.96 9.52
CA PHE A 91 1.25 13.02 8.44
C PHE A 91 0.30 13.26 7.26
N PHE A 92 -1.00 13.43 7.50
CA PHE A 92 -1.96 13.63 6.42
C PHE A 92 -1.69 14.91 5.62
N ALA A 93 -1.39 16.02 6.31
CA ALA A 93 -1.02 17.27 5.64
C ALA A 93 0.25 17.09 4.79
N ALA A 94 1.28 16.44 5.32
CA ALA A 94 2.51 16.17 4.59
C ALA A 94 2.31 15.20 3.42
N LEU A 95 1.43 14.20 3.59
CA LEU A 95 1.07 13.23 2.55
C LEU A 95 0.40 13.92 1.37
N GLN A 96 -0.45 14.93 1.59
CA GLN A 96 -1.09 15.67 0.50
C GLN A 96 -0.06 16.44 -0.35
N GLU A 97 0.94 17.06 0.28
CA GLU A 97 2.04 17.74 -0.43
C GLU A 97 2.90 16.73 -1.19
N PHE A 98 3.23 15.60 -0.58
CA PHE A 98 3.97 14.52 -1.23
C PHE A 98 3.22 13.97 -2.45
N HIS A 99 1.93 13.67 -2.27
CA HIS A 99 1.05 13.19 -3.32
C HIS A 99 0.80 14.22 -4.42
N ALA A 100 0.94 15.52 -4.15
CA ALA A 100 0.88 16.56 -5.19
C ALA A 100 1.96 16.40 -6.27
N VAL A 101 3.09 15.78 -5.92
CA VAL A 101 4.24 15.58 -6.81
C VAL A 101 4.33 14.13 -7.26
N HIS A 102 4.14 13.18 -6.33
CA HIS A 102 4.43 11.76 -6.53
C HIS A 102 3.21 10.83 -6.52
N GLY A 103 2.01 11.36 -6.25
CA GLY A 103 0.76 10.60 -6.23
C GLY A 103 -0.17 11.00 -7.38
N CYS A 104 -0.86 12.12 -7.22
CA CYS A 104 -1.72 12.72 -8.25
C CYS A 104 -1.19 14.10 -8.65
N THR A 105 -0.76 14.26 -9.90
CA THR A 105 -0.22 15.56 -10.37
C THR A 105 -1.30 16.50 -10.92
N ILE A 106 -2.56 16.06 -10.96
CA ILE A 106 -3.71 16.87 -11.41
C ILE A 106 -4.09 17.87 -10.31
N LYS A 107 -4.35 19.12 -10.70
CA LYS A 107 -4.74 20.20 -9.78
C LYS A 107 -6.02 20.91 -10.27
N PRO A 108 -7.04 21.09 -9.40
CA PRO A 108 -7.14 20.53 -8.04
C PRO A 108 -7.15 18.98 -8.07
N PHE A 109 -6.90 18.34 -6.93
CA PHE A 109 -7.03 16.88 -6.87
C PHE A 109 -8.43 16.47 -7.30
N PRO A 110 -8.58 15.39 -8.09
CA PRO A 110 -9.88 14.81 -8.37
C PRO A 110 -10.64 14.51 -7.06
N PRO A 111 -11.96 14.78 -6.98
CA PRO A 111 -12.74 14.56 -5.77
C PRO A 111 -12.63 13.13 -5.23
N GLU A 112 -12.57 12.14 -6.12
CA GLU A 112 -12.45 10.73 -5.77
C GLU A 112 -11.09 10.42 -5.11
N TYR A 113 -10.02 11.09 -5.57
CA TYR A 113 -8.68 10.91 -5.03
C TYR A 113 -8.57 11.41 -3.60
N ILE A 114 -9.03 12.65 -3.35
CA ILE A 114 -8.98 13.23 -2.00
C ILE A 114 -9.94 12.50 -1.05
N TYR A 115 -11.12 12.11 -1.54
CA TYR A 115 -12.08 11.30 -0.76
C TYR A 115 -11.44 10.01 -0.24
N THR A 116 -10.71 9.27 -1.09
CA THR A 116 -9.99 8.05 -0.65
C THR A 116 -8.98 8.33 0.46
N LEU A 117 -8.21 9.41 0.36
CA LEU A 117 -7.25 9.76 1.42
C LEU A 117 -7.96 10.17 2.72
N GLU A 118 -9.07 10.89 2.63
CA GLU A 118 -9.87 11.29 3.80
C GLU A 118 -10.50 10.10 4.52
N GLN A 119 -10.91 9.04 3.81
CA GLN A 119 -11.44 7.81 4.43
C GLN A 119 -10.40 7.09 5.29
N VAL A 120 -9.10 7.30 5.06
CA VAL A 120 -8.02 6.65 5.81
C VAL A 120 -7.40 7.61 6.83
N PHE A 121 -7.02 8.80 6.39
CA PHE A 121 -6.18 9.75 7.15
C PHE A 121 -6.91 11.03 7.56
N GLY A 122 -8.15 11.22 7.11
CA GLY A 122 -8.98 12.37 7.49
C GLY A 122 -9.42 12.31 8.96
N LEU A 123 -10.06 13.39 9.43
CA LEU A 123 -10.53 13.52 10.82
C LEU A 123 -11.47 12.37 11.26
N TYR A 124 -12.27 11.85 10.33
CA TYR A 124 -13.19 10.74 10.55
C TYR A 124 -12.76 9.45 9.83
N GLY A 125 -11.52 9.42 9.33
CA GLY A 125 -10.97 8.26 8.64
C GLY A 125 -10.64 7.12 9.59
N ASN A 126 -10.45 5.92 9.03
CA ASN A 126 -10.06 4.73 9.79
C ASN A 126 -8.72 4.18 9.27
N PRO A 127 -7.59 4.44 9.97
CA PRO A 127 -6.29 3.98 9.53
C PRO A 127 -5.99 2.52 9.91
N THR A 128 -6.91 1.77 10.52
CA THR A 128 -6.65 0.42 11.08
C THR A 128 -5.96 -0.51 10.09
N VAL A 129 -6.49 -0.63 8.86
CA VAL A 129 -5.91 -1.50 7.83
C VAL A 129 -4.56 -0.97 7.34
N ALA A 130 -4.44 0.35 7.15
CA ALA A 130 -3.19 0.97 6.72
C ALA A 130 -2.07 0.80 7.76
N ALA A 131 -2.41 0.93 9.04
CA ALA A 131 -1.52 0.77 10.18
C ALA A 131 -1.05 -0.67 10.39
N ALA A 132 -1.92 -1.66 10.14
CA ALA A 132 -1.58 -3.08 10.24
C ALA A 132 -0.74 -3.58 9.04
N GLY A 133 -0.82 -2.88 7.91
CA GLY A 133 -0.17 -3.26 6.66
C GLY A 133 1.19 -2.58 6.45
N ILE A 134 1.25 -1.73 5.41
CA ILE A 134 2.49 -1.12 4.90
C ILE A 134 3.04 -0.05 5.84
N LEU A 135 2.18 0.60 6.64
CA LEU A 135 2.58 1.65 7.58
C LEU A 135 2.93 1.10 8.97
N GLN A 136 2.97 -0.22 9.14
CA GLN A 136 3.34 -0.83 10.41
C GLN A 136 4.82 -0.58 10.70
N LYS A 137 5.13 -0.06 11.90
CA LYS A 137 6.52 0.06 12.36
C LYS A 137 7.13 -1.33 12.50
N GLU A 138 8.32 -1.51 11.93
CA GLU A 138 9.12 -2.74 12.12
C GLU A 138 9.52 -2.89 13.60
N SER A 139 9.60 -4.13 14.08
CA SER A 139 10.08 -4.40 15.44
C SER A 139 11.55 -4.01 15.57
N GLU A 140 11.90 -3.45 16.73
CA GLU A 140 13.30 -3.19 17.11
C GLU A 140 14.01 -4.50 17.49
N ASP A 141 13.27 -5.58 17.79
CA ASP A 141 13.84 -6.92 17.97
C ASP A 141 13.85 -7.65 16.62
N HIS A 142 15.03 -7.77 16.02
CA HIS A 142 15.21 -8.48 14.74
C HIS A 142 14.86 -9.98 14.79
N ARG A 143 14.61 -10.55 15.97
CA ARG A 143 14.14 -11.94 16.14
C ARG A 143 12.62 -12.05 16.07
N ASP A 144 11.90 -10.94 16.18
CA ASP A 144 10.45 -10.91 16.06
C ASP A 144 10.03 -10.97 14.59
N GLU A 145 9.75 -12.18 14.12
CA GLU A 145 9.32 -12.41 12.74
C GLU A 145 7.92 -11.87 12.43
N SER A 146 7.07 -11.69 13.46
CA SER A 146 5.68 -11.24 13.29
C SER A 146 5.57 -9.80 12.78
N ARG A 147 6.66 -9.04 12.90
CA ARG A 147 6.76 -7.62 12.49
C ARG A 147 7.81 -7.38 11.41
N LYS A 148 8.31 -8.44 10.75
CA LYS A 148 9.14 -8.29 9.55
C LYS A 148 8.38 -7.52 8.48
N ARG A 149 9.09 -6.71 7.69
CA ARG A 149 8.49 -6.00 6.55
C ARG A 149 8.09 -6.94 5.42
N TRP A 150 7.04 -6.56 4.70
CA TRP A 150 6.45 -7.38 3.66
C TRP A 150 7.29 -7.35 2.38
N SER A 151 7.42 -8.51 1.74
CA SER A 151 8.03 -8.67 0.42
C SER A 151 7.39 -9.86 -0.29
N ILE A 152 7.24 -9.75 -1.61
CA ILE A 152 6.78 -10.85 -2.47
C ILE A 152 7.85 -11.28 -3.48
N ILE A 153 9.06 -10.70 -3.40
CA ILE A 153 10.13 -10.83 -4.40
C ILE A 153 10.48 -12.30 -4.67
N ASP A 154 10.57 -13.11 -3.63
CA ASP A 154 10.88 -14.55 -3.69
C ASP A 154 9.77 -15.37 -4.37
N ARG A 155 8.53 -14.88 -4.36
CA ARG A 155 7.35 -15.52 -4.96
C ARG A 155 7.02 -14.97 -6.35
N LEU A 156 7.60 -13.86 -6.80
CA LEU A 156 7.41 -13.34 -8.17
C LEU A 156 7.69 -14.40 -9.26
N PRO A 157 8.69 -15.29 -9.15
CA PRO A 157 8.91 -16.36 -10.12
C PRO A 157 7.76 -17.37 -10.23
N GLN A 158 6.75 -17.33 -9.37
CA GLN A 158 5.57 -18.19 -9.42
C GLN A 158 4.47 -17.64 -10.34
N ILE A 159 4.56 -16.37 -10.77
CA ILE A 159 3.59 -15.79 -11.70
C ILE A 159 3.77 -16.46 -13.07
N ARG A 160 2.67 -17.01 -13.62
CA ARG A 160 2.66 -17.75 -14.90
C ARG A 160 1.88 -17.06 -16.01
N VAL A 161 1.11 -16.02 -15.67
CA VAL A 161 0.29 -15.29 -16.64
C VAL A 161 1.07 -14.12 -17.25
N PRO A 162 0.71 -13.67 -18.46
CA PRO A 162 1.23 -12.42 -19.00
C PRO A 162 1.00 -11.28 -18.00
N THR A 163 2.08 -10.58 -17.64
CA THR A 163 2.09 -9.52 -16.64
C THR A 163 2.55 -8.21 -17.29
N PHE A 164 1.79 -7.14 -17.08
CA PHE A 164 2.15 -5.79 -17.47
C PHE A 164 2.43 -4.96 -16.22
N VAL A 165 3.59 -4.29 -16.19
CA VAL A 165 3.98 -3.38 -15.10
C VAL A 165 3.99 -1.96 -15.65
N ILE A 166 3.34 -1.05 -14.95
CA ILE A 166 3.26 0.36 -15.33
C ILE A 166 3.39 1.27 -14.10
N ASN A 167 4.21 2.31 -14.24
CA ASN A 167 4.44 3.32 -13.22
C ASN A 167 4.51 4.70 -13.86
N GLY A 168 4.13 5.71 -13.08
CA GLY A 168 4.38 7.10 -13.45
C GLY A 168 5.86 7.46 -13.37
N ARG A 169 6.33 8.40 -14.19
CA ARG A 169 7.72 8.91 -14.12
C ARG A 169 8.06 9.54 -12.76
N LYS A 170 7.05 10.07 -12.06
CA LYS A 170 7.18 10.69 -10.74
C LYS A 170 6.62 9.82 -9.62
N ASP A 171 6.29 8.55 -9.89
CA ASP A 171 5.66 7.66 -8.91
C ASP A 171 6.55 7.44 -7.67
N HIS A 172 5.94 7.10 -6.55
CA HIS A 172 6.58 6.94 -5.23
C HIS A 172 6.98 5.49 -4.94
#